data_AF-A0A830GXK9-F1
#
_entry.id   AF-A0A830GXK9-F1
#
_cell.length_a   1.000
_cell.length_b   1.000
_cell.length_c   1.000
_cell.angle_alpha   90.00
_cell.angle_beta   90.00
_cell.angle_gamma   90.00
#
_symmetry.space_group_name_H-M   'P 1'
#
loop_
_entity.id
_entity.type
_entity.pdbx_description
1 polymer ?
#
loop_
_entity_poly.entity_id
_entity_poly.type
_entity_poly.pdbx_seq_one_letter_code
_entity_poly.pdbx_strand_id
1 'polypeptide(L)'
;MLDKCSAKLLELTINERTWSELLRDAGAPPSSVYWHLRKLIKCGMVEARGRRRVRYRATLKGTVTCAALGCAGAIERTADELGVSLIEAAAIASAFMRIVDKENLDLMSINLTREGLLGMILAQVMVAPGNSLEEKVVNSLGDASLTPMVSKLLDREGELLKRGVEGGGPNDDLNPL
;
A
#
# COMPACT_ATOMS: atom_id res chain seq x y z
N MET A 1 13.85 10.26 -5.60
CA MET A 1 12.71 11.04 -6.13
C MET A 1 12.27 10.39 -7.43
N LEU A 2 10.99 10.02 -7.58
CA LEU A 2 10.46 9.51 -8.86
C LEU A 2 10.50 10.64 -9.89
N ASP A 3 10.96 10.36 -11.10
CA ASP A 3 10.86 11.30 -12.20
C ASP A 3 9.40 11.41 -12.69
N LYS A 4 9.11 12.49 -13.43
CA LYS A 4 7.77 12.80 -13.95
C LYS A 4 7.17 11.67 -14.79
N CYS A 5 7.99 10.95 -15.57
CA CYS A 5 7.51 9.85 -16.40
C CYS A 5 7.10 8.66 -15.52
N SER A 6 7.95 8.28 -14.56
CA SER A 6 7.64 7.23 -13.59
C SER A 6 6.38 7.53 -12.77
N ALA A 7 6.21 8.78 -12.32
CA ALA A 7 5.00 9.20 -11.61
C ALA A 7 3.74 9.02 -12.47
N LYS A 8 3.77 9.47 -13.72
CA LYS A 8 2.62 9.31 -14.64
C LYS A 8 2.30 7.86 -14.96
N LEU A 9 3.31 7.00 -15.05
CA LEU A 9 3.13 5.56 -15.24
C LEU A 9 2.43 4.89 -14.05
N LEU A 10 2.65 5.39 -12.84
CA LEU A 10 1.98 4.91 -11.63
C LEU A 10 0.59 5.55 -11.43
N GLU A 11 0.34 6.68 -12.09
CA GLU A 11 -0.94 7.40 -12.10
C GLU A 11 -1.97 6.86 -13.11
N LEU A 12 -1.60 5.97 -14.04
CA LEU A 12 -2.49 5.55 -15.12
C LEU A 12 -2.59 4.03 -15.22
N THR A 13 -3.79 3.55 -15.58
CA THR A 13 -3.93 2.22 -16.16
C THR A 13 -3.65 2.33 -17.65
N ILE A 14 -2.55 1.74 -18.07
CA ILE A 14 -2.04 1.86 -19.43
C ILE A 14 -2.61 0.70 -20.24
N ASN A 15 -3.26 1.01 -21.35
CA ASN A 15 -3.81 0.06 -22.31
C ASN A 15 -3.75 0.67 -23.72
N GLU A 16 -4.23 -0.05 -24.73
CA GLU A 16 -4.20 0.41 -26.14
C GLU A 16 -4.83 1.79 -26.35
N ARG A 17 -5.86 2.16 -25.56
CA ARG A 17 -6.54 3.46 -25.68
C ARG A 17 -5.79 4.58 -24.97
N THR A 18 -5.17 4.29 -23.83
CA THR A 18 -4.48 5.29 -22.99
C THR A 18 -2.99 5.44 -23.34
N TRP A 19 -2.45 4.61 -24.25
CA TRP A 19 -1.04 4.68 -24.66
C TRP A 19 -0.67 6.01 -25.33
N SER A 20 -1.52 6.50 -26.24
CA SER A 20 -1.29 7.78 -26.93
C SER A 20 -1.37 8.97 -25.99
N GLU A 21 -2.27 8.93 -25.01
CA GLU A 21 -2.39 9.93 -23.95
C GLU A 21 -1.16 9.92 -23.04
N LEU A 22 -0.71 8.74 -22.62
CA LEU A 22 0.52 8.59 -21.83
C LEU A 22 1.74 9.20 -22.56
N LEU A 23 1.92 8.93 -23.85
CA LEU A 23 3.06 9.47 -24.61
C LEU A 23 3.02 11.01 -24.69
N ARG A 24 1.82 11.59 -24.84
CA ARG A 24 1.62 13.03 -24.86
C ARG A 24 1.92 13.64 -23.49
N ASP A 25 1.42 13.04 -22.42
CA ASP A 25 1.42 13.64 -21.08
C ASP A 25 2.72 13.35 -20.31
N ALA A 26 3.41 12.25 -20.61
CA ALA A 26 4.72 11.93 -20.04
C ALA A 26 5.82 12.87 -20.56
N GLY A 27 5.62 13.50 -21.73
CA GLY A 27 6.61 14.40 -22.35
C GLY A 27 7.93 13.70 -22.70
N ALA A 28 7.90 12.38 -22.90
CA ALA A 28 9.08 11.54 -23.11
C ALA A 28 8.92 10.68 -24.39
N PRO A 29 10.01 10.39 -25.11
CA PRO A 29 9.93 9.53 -26.29
C PRO A 29 9.52 8.10 -25.90
N PRO A 30 8.87 7.33 -26.80
CA PRO A 30 8.39 5.98 -26.49
C PRO A 30 9.45 5.06 -25.90
N SER A 31 10.69 5.13 -26.38
CA SER A 31 11.83 4.34 -25.87
C SER A 31 12.10 4.59 -24.38
N SER A 32 11.99 5.84 -23.92
CA SER A 32 12.14 6.21 -22.52
C SER A 32 11.00 5.64 -21.68
N VAL A 33 9.75 5.79 -22.14
CA VAL A 33 8.56 5.24 -21.47
C VAL A 33 8.68 3.72 -21.27
N TYR A 34 9.14 2.99 -22.29
CA TYR A 34 9.41 1.55 -22.18
C TYR A 34 10.51 1.22 -21.17
N TRP A 35 11.57 2.03 -21.10
CA TRP A 35 12.65 1.84 -20.13
C TRP A 35 12.15 2.05 -18.69
N HIS A 36 11.37 3.11 -18.44
CA HIS A 36 10.76 3.36 -17.12
C HIS A 36 9.78 2.24 -16.74
N LEU A 37 8.91 1.80 -17.66
CA LEU A 37 8.01 0.66 -17.43
C LEU A 37 8.77 -0.60 -17.02
N ARG A 38 9.86 -0.95 -17.74
CA ARG A 38 10.68 -2.11 -17.39
C ARG A 38 11.28 -2.00 -16.00
N LYS A 39 11.74 -0.81 -15.61
CA LYS A 39 12.24 -0.56 -14.25
C LYS A 39 11.14 -0.75 -13.22
N LEU A 40 9.99 -0.08 -13.38
CA LEU A 40 8.88 -0.18 -12.43
C LEU A 40 8.35 -1.62 -12.28
N ILE A 41 8.33 -2.40 -13.37
CA ILE A 41 8.00 -3.83 -13.34
C ILE A 41 9.03 -4.61 -12.53
N LYS A 42 10.33 -4.37 -12.75
CA LYS A 42 11.41 -5.01 -11.99
C LYS A 42 11.32 -4.68 -10.49
N CYS A 43 10.88 -3.48 -10.14
CA CYS A 43 10.67 -3.06 -8.75
C CYS A 43 9.35 -3.55 -8.13
N GLY A 44 8.50 -4.26 -8.90
CA GLY A 44 7.18 -4.69 -8.45
C GLY A 44 6.17 -3.56 -8.24
N MET A 45 6.43 -2.36 -8.78
CA MET A 45 5.52 -1.20 -8.70
C MET A 45 4.49 -1.18 -9.82
N VAL A 46 4.76 -1.90 -10.92
CA VAL A 46 3.85 -2.06 -12.05
C VAL A 46 3.76 -3.54 -12.40
N GLU A 47 2.55 -4.01 -12.69
CA GLU A 47 2.29 -5.33 -13.24
C GLU A 47 1.88 -5.22 -14.71
N ALA A 48 2.36 -6.15 -15.53
CA ALA A 48 1.93 -6.30 -16.92
C ALA A 48 0.84 -7.39 -16.99
N ARG A 49 -0.32 -7.06 -17.55
CA ARG A 49 -1.48 -7.94 -17.68
C ARG A 49 -1.84 -8.21 -19.16
N GLY A 50 -2.49 -9.36 -19.40
CA GLY A 50 -3.06 -9.76 -20.69
C GLY A 50 -2.15 -10.66 -21.56
N ARG A 51 -2.76 -11.35 -22.55
CA ARG A 51 -2.10 -12.36 -23.42
C ARG A 51 -0.90 -11.82 -24.22
N ARG A 52 -0.78 -10.50 -24.39
CA ARG A 52 0.34 -9.83 -25.08
C ARG A 52 1.05 -8.78 -24.22
N ARG A 53 0.79 -8.72 -22.90
CA ARG A 53 1.36 -7.71 -21.97
C ARG A 53 1.18 -6.25 -22.44
N VAL A 54 0.06 -5.93 -23.07
CA VAL A 54 -0.25 -4.58 -23.60
C VAL A 54 -0.98 -3.72 -22.56
N ARG A 55 -1.33 -4.30 -21.40
CA ARG A 55 -1.94 -3.58 -20.30
C ARG A 55 -0.96 -3.52 -19.13
N TYR A 56 -0.71 -2.33 -18.61
CA TYR A 56 0.11 -2.11 -17.43
C TYR A 56 -0.70 -1.42 -16.36
N ARG A 57 -0.56 -1.85 -15.11
CA ARG A 57 -1.25 -1.28 -13.96
C ARG A 57 -0.25 -1.13 -12.81
N ALA A 58 -0.31 -0.01 -12.10
CA ALA A 58 0.40 0.12 -10.84
C ALA A 58 -0.10 -0.92 -9.82
N THR A 59 0.81 -1.52 -9.08
CA THR A 59 0.50 -2.34 -7.90
C THR A 59 0.23 -1.45 -6.70
N LEU A 60 -0.28 -2.02 -5.59
CA LEU A 60 -0.44 -1.28 -4.34
C LEU A 60 0.86 -0.59 -3.89
N LYS A 61 1.99 -1.28 -4.00
CA LYS A 61 3.32 -0.70 -3.76
C LYS A 61 3.55 0.55 -4.60
N GLY A 62 3.25 0.47 -5.90
CA GLY A 62 3.43 1.57 -6.83
C GLY A 62 2.52 2.75 -6.53
N THR A 63 1.24 2.50 -6.27
CA THR A 63 0.26 3.56 -5.95
C THR A 63 0.56 4.23 -4.62
N VAL A 64 0.85 3.46 -3.56
CA VAL A 64 1.24 3.99 -2.24
C VAL A 64 2.52 4.81 -2.32
N THR A 65 3.55 4.32 -3.03
CA THR A 65 4.82 5.07 -3.20
C THR A 65 4.59 6.38 -3.93
N CYS A 66 3.80 6.39 -5.00
CA CYS A 66 3.52 7.62 -5.75
C CYS A 66 2.64 8.58 -4.93
N ALA A 67 1.63 8.07 -4.22
CA ALA A 67 0.75 8.86 -3.36
C ALA A 67 1.57 9.59 -2.27
N ALA A 68 2.54 8.90 -1.66
CA ALA A 68 3.44 9.50 -0.66
C ALA A 68 4.32 10.62 -1.24
N LEU A 69 4.56 10.61 -2.55
CA LEU A 69 5.30 11.64 -3.27
C LEU A 69 4.39 12.75 -3.84
N GLY A 70 3.10 12.76 -3.51
CA GLY A 70 2.14 13.78 -3.92
C GLY A 70 1.46 13.52 -5.28
N CYS A 71 1.53 12.30 -5.82
CA CYS A 71 0.81 11.94 -7.03
C CYS A 71 -0.70 11.84 -6.76
N ALA A 72 -1.48 12.88 -7.08
CA ALA A 72 -2.92 12.92 -6.81
C ALA A 72 -3.68 11.72 -7.41
N GLY A 73 -3.35 11.35 -8.65
CA GLY A 73 -3.99 10.21 -9.33
C GLY A 73 -3.66 8.84 -8.71
N ALA A 74 -2.63 8.78 -7.86
CA ALA A 74 -2.29 7.57 -7.11
C ALA A 74 -3.00 7.49 -5.76
N ILE A 75 -3.38 8.64 -5.16
CA ILE A 75 -4.15 8.68 -3.90
C ILE A 75 -5.51 8.02 -4.10
N GLU A 76 -6.23 8.37 -5.17
CA GLU A 76 -7.54 7.78 -5.48
C GLU A 76 -7.47 6.26 -5.61
N ARG A 77 -6.51 5.74 -6.37
CA ARG A 77 -6.34 4.28 -6.49
C ARG A 77 -5.90 3.62 -5.20
N THR A 78 -5.08 4.29 -4.40
CA THR A 78 -4.69 3.78 -3.08
C THR A 78 -5.93 3.68 -2.18
N ALA A 79 -6.79 4.69 -2.19
CA ALA A 79 -8.05 4.68 -1.46
C ALA A 79 -8.97 3.53 -1.91
N ASP A 80 -9.12 3.32 -3.21
CA ASP A 80 -9.91 2.22 -3.78
C ASP A 80 -9.36 0.84 -3.39
N GLU A 81 -8.05 0.63 -3.50
CA GLU A 81 -7.41 -0.66 -3.17
C GLU A 81 -7.45 -0.98 -1.68
N LEU A 82 -7.38 0.05 -0.83
CA LEU A 82 -7.45 -0.08 0.63
C LEU A 82 -8.87 0.01 1.18
N GLY A 83 -9.85 0.44 0.39
CA GLY A 83 -11.23 0.68 0.82
C GLY A 83 -11.34 1.74 1.91
N VAL A 84 -10.61 2.85 1.78
CA VAL A 84 -10.53 3.95 2.75
C VAL A 84 -10.84 5.29 2.08
N SER A 85 -10.96 6.37 2.86
CA SER A 85 -11.11 7.73 2.30
C SER A 85 -9.82 8.24 1.65
N LEU A 86 -9.93 9.26 0.79
CA LEU A 86 -8.76 9.90 0.15
C LEU A 86 -7.79 10.49 1.19
N ILE A 87 -8.31 11.03 2.29
CA ILE A 87 -7.50 11.60 3.38
C ILE A 87 -6.70 10.48 4.05
N GLU A 88 -7.37 9.38 4.42
CA GLU A 88 -6.70 8.21 5.01
C GLU A 88 -5.68 7.61 4.05
N ALA A 89 -5.98 7.52 2.74
CA ALA A 89 -5.04 7.00 1.75
C ALA A 89 -3.76 7.83 1.65
N ALA A 90 -3.87 9.16 1.63
CA ALA A 90 -2.72 10.06 1.61
C ALA A 90 -1.89 9.95 2.90
N ALA A 91 -2.54 9.86 4.05
CA ALA A 91 -1.89 9.70 5.35
C ALA A 91 -1.22 8.32 5.48
N ILE A 92 -1.88 7.24 5.03
CA ILE A 92 -1.32 5.88 4.97
C ILE A 92 -0.08 5.84 4.07
N ALA A 93 -0.13 6.49 2.90
CA ALA A 93 1.00 6.55 1.99
C ALA A 93 2.21 7.26 2.62
N SER A 94 1.96 8.39 3.29
CA SER A 94 2.98 9.13 4.02
C SER A 94 3.57 8.31 5.18
N ALA A 95 2.71 7.63 5.94
CA ALA A 95 3.10 6.74 7.03
C ALA A 95 3.95 5.56 6.52
N PHE A 96 3.58 4.94 5.40
CA PHE A 96 4.36 3.86 4.80
C PHE A 96 5.78 4.28 4.49
N MET A 97 5.98 5.44 3.84
CA MET A 97 7.33 5.94 3.54
C MET A 97 8.12 6.26 4.81
N ARG A 98 7.47 6.84 5.84
CA ARG A 98 8.11 7.04 7.15
C ARG A 98 8.60 5.73 7.78
N ILE A 99 7.81 4.66 7.68
CA ILE A 99 8.20 3.33 8.20
C ILE A 99 9.37 2.78 7.40
N VAL A 100 9.32 2.85 6.06
CA VAL A 100 10.41 2.43 5.17
C VAL A 100 11.71 3.14 5.53
N ASP A 101 11.66 4.47 5.74
CA ASP A 101 12.83 5.26 6.09
C ASP A 101 13.35 4.95 7.51
N LYS A 102 12.44 4.88 8.49
CA LYS A 102 12.78 4.63 9.90
C LYS A 102 13.42 3.25 10.12
N GLU A 103 12.86 2.23 9.48
CA GLU A 103 13.31 0.84 9.61
C GLU A 103 14.39 0.47 8.58
N ASN A 104 14.83 1.44 7.76
CA ASN A 104 15.81 1.26 6.69
C ASN A 104 15.47 0.09 5.76
N LEU A 105 14.19 -0.03 5.40
CA LEU A 105 13.72 -1.11 4.54
C LEU A 105 14.07 -0.83 3.08
N ASP A 106 14.61 -1.83 2.39
CA ASP A 106 14.78 -1.72 0.95
C ASP A 106 13.43 -1.82 0.25
N LEU A 107 12.92 -0.66 -0.18
CA LEU A 107 11.66 -0.55 -0.92
C LEU A 107 11.64 -1.51 -2.11
N MET A 108 12.75 -1.84 -2.75
CA MET A 108 12.80 -2.74 -3.90
C MET A 108 12.43 -4.18 -3.55
N SER A 109 12.80 -4.63 -2.35
CA SER A 109 12.56 -5.99 -1.83
C SER A 109 11.17 -6.20 -1.24
N ILE A 110 10.45 -5.12 -0.89
CA ILE A 110 9.12 -5.21 -0.30
C ILE A 110 8.10 -5.68 -1.36
N ASN A 111 7.41 -6.78 -1.06
CA ASN A 111 6.17 -7.15 -1.74
C ASN A 111 4.98 -6.65 -0.92
N LEU A 112 4.37 -5.55 -1.33
CA LEU A 112 3.34 -4.87 -0.53
C LEU A 112 1.94 -5.40 -0.87
N THR A 113 1.32 -6.09 0.08
CA THR A 113 -0.11 -6.43 0.06
C THR A 113 -0.88 -5.48 0.96
N ARG A 114 -2.23 -5.48 0.84
CA ARG A 114 -3.09 -4.67 1.72
C ARG A 114 -2.88 -5.06 3.18
N GLU A 115 -2.92 -6.35 3.47
CA GLU A 115 -2.75 -6.89 4.81
C GLU A 115 -1.34 -6.62 5.35
N GLY A 116 -0.32 -6.76 4.51
CA GLY A 116 1.07 -6.45 4.87
C GLY A 116 1.26 -4.97 5.23
N LEU A 117 0.68 -4.06 4.44
CA LEU A 117 0.74 -2.62 4.71
C LEU A 117 0.05 -2.26 6.04
N LEU A 118 -1.18 -2.74 6.24
CA LEU A 118 -1.94 -2.45 7.47
C LEU A 118 -1.27 -3.09 8.69
N GLY A 119 -0.71 -4.30 8.55
CA GLY A 119 0.07 -4.97 9.58
C GLY A 119 1.33 -4.20 9.97
N MET A 120 2.07 -3.65 8.99
CA MET A 120 3.23 -2.79 9.26
C MET A 120 2.84 -1.54 10.06
N ILE A 121 1.73 -0.89 9.68
CA ILE A 121 1.21 0.29 10.38
C ILE A 121 0.87 -0.07 11.83
N LEU A 122 0.09 -1.14 12.04
CA LEU A 122 -0.29 -1.59 13.38
C LEU A 122 0.93 -1.93 14.25
N ALA A 123 1.88 -2.68 13.70
CA ALA A 123 3.09 -3.06 14.42
C ALA A 123 3.86 -1.83 14.90
N GLN A 124 3.96 -0.80 14.06
CA GLN A 124 4.64 0.45 14.39
C GLN A 124 3.92 1.24 15.48
N VAL A 125 2.58 1.29 15.45
CA VAL A 125 1.80 1.93 16.52
C VAL A 125 1.95 1.17 17.84
N MET A 126 1.95 -0.16 17.83
CA MET A 126 2.02 -0.98 19.05
C MET A 126 3.30 -0.79 19.83
N VAL A 127 4.43 -0.66 19.14
CA VAL A 127 5.76 -0.43 19.75
C VAL A 127 6.07 1.06 19.99
N ALA A 128 5.19 1.97 19.57
CA ALA A 128 5.41 3.39 19.73
C ALA A 128 5.35 3.81 21.20
N PRO A 129 6.19 4.76 21.64
CA PRO A 129 6.04 5.40 22.94
C PRO A 129 4.74 6.23 22.97
N GLY A 130 4.06 6.26 24.12
CA GLY A 130 2.83 7.03 24.32
C GLY A 130 1.87 6.35 25.29
N ASN A 131 1.08 7.15 25.99
CA ASN A 131 0.10 6.70 26.98
C ASN A 131 -1.31 6.54 26.38
N SER A 132 -1.56 7.16 25.22
CA SER A 132 -2.82 7.04 24.48
C SER A 132 -2.59 6.51 23.06
N LEU A 133 -3.66 6.00 22.43
CA LEU A 133 -3.59 5.54 21.04
C LEU A 133 -3.22 6.68 20.08
N GLU A 134 -3.78 7.87 20.31
CA GLU A 134 -3.49 9.06 19.50
C GLU A 134 -2.01 9.46 19.59
N GLU A 135 -1.43 9.49 20.80
CA GLU A 135 0.00 9.76 20.98
C GLU A 135 0.86 8.73 20.24
N LYS A 136 0.53 7.45 20.35
CA LYS A 136 1.25 6.38 19.66
C LYS A 136 1.17 6.53 18.14
N VAL A 137 0.00 6.89 17.61
CA VAL A 137 -0.21 7.14 16.17
C VAL A 137 0.61 8.35 15.70
N VAL A 138 0.60 9.46 16.44
CA VAL A 138 1.42 10.62 16.10
C VAL A 138 2.92 10.28 16.17
N ASN A 139 3.36 9.57 17.20
CA ASN A 139 4.78 9.25 17.38
C ASN A 139 5.33 8.25 16.37
N SER A 140 4.48 7.38 15.80
CA SER A 140 4.91 6.35 14.83
C SER A 140 4.57 6.68 13.38
N LEU A 141 3.35 7.18 13.14
CA LEU A 141 2.84 7.44 11.79
C LEU A 141 2.89 8.93 11.44
N GLY A 142 3.00 9.81 12.44
CA GLY A 142 3.14 11.26 12.28
C GLY A 142 1.89 11.98 11.78
N ASP A 143 0.71 11.37 11.92
CA ASP A 143 -0.57 11.97 11.55
C ASP A 143 -1.72 11.44 12.43
N ALA A 144 -2.28 12.31 13.27
CA ALA A 144 -3.37 11.98 14.19
C ALA A 144 -4.67 11.57 13.46
N SER A 145 -4.86 11.97 12.20
CA SER A 145 -6.04 11.60 11.41
C SER A 145 -6.15 10.09 11.15
N LEU A 146 -5.06 9.35 11.33
CA LEU A 146 -5.04 7.88 11.23
C LEU A 146 -5.59 7.18 12.47
N THR A 147 -5.79 7.89 13.59
CA THR A 147 -6.24 7.30 14.86
C THR A 147 -7.54 6.49 14.73
N PRO A 148 -8.60 6.99 14.07
CA PRO A 148 -9.84 6.23 13.92
C PRO A 148 -9.65 4.95 13.09
N MET A 149 -8.81 4.99 12.07
CA MET A 149 -8.50 3.84 11.22
C MET A 149 -7.73 2.78 12.02
N VAL A 150 -6.71 3.19 12.77
CA VAL A 150 -5.92 2.31 13.62
C VAL A 150 -6.77 1.68 14.73
N SER A 151 -7.67 2.45 15.36
CA SER A 151 -8.61 1.92 16.36
C SER A 151 -9.46 0.79 15.78
N LYS A 152 -10.08 1.01 14.61
CA LYS A 152 -10.91 0.00 13.92
C LYS A 152 -10.12 -1.27 13.58
N LEU A 153 -8.86 -1.11 13.17
CA LEU A 153 -8.00 -2.25 12.88
C LEU A 153 -7.69 -3.06 14.13
N LEU A 154 -7.36 -2.40 15.25
CA LEU A 154 -7.12 -3.07 16.53
C LEU A 154 -8.37 -3.80 17.05
N ASP A 155 -9.55 -3.17 16.94
CA ASP A 155 -10.82 -3.79 17.34
C ASP A 155 -11.08 -5.08 16.53
N ARG A 156 -10.86 -5.02 15.21
CA ARG A 156 -11.01 -6.17 14.30
C ARG A 156 -10.05 -7.31 14.65
N GLU A 157 -8.78 -7.01 14.93
CA GLU A 157 -7.80 -8.02 15.37
C GLU A 157 -8.21 -8.64 16.72
N GLY A 158 -8.71 -7.82 17.65
CA GLY A 158 -9.23 -8.30 18.93
C GLY A 158 -10.43 -9.24 18.80
N GLU A 159 -11.34 -8.98 17.87
CA GLU A 159 -12.47 -9.87 17.58
C GLU A 159 -12.03 -11.20 16.95
N LEU A 160 -11.05 -11.18 16.05
CA LEU A 160 -10.50 -12.40 15.43
C LEU A 160 -9.84 -13.30 16.47
N LEU A 161 -9.08 -12.72 17.40
CA LEU A 161 -8.47 -13.46 18.51
C LEU A 161 -9.53 -14.10 19.41
N LYS A 162 -10.61 -13.38 19.76
CA LYS A 162 -11.71 -13.93 20.57
C LYS A 162 -12.39 -15.11 19.88
N ARG A 163 -12.67 -15.02 18.59
CA ARG A 163 -13.27 -16.12 17.81
C ARG A 163 -12.36 -17.33 17.66
N GLY A 164 -11.05 -17.13 17.56
CA GLY A 164 -10.07 -18.21 17.56
C GLY A 164 -9.98 -18.96 18.89
N VAL A 165 -10.23 -18.27 20.01
CA VAL A 165 -10.29 -18.88 21.35
C VAL A 165 -11.61 -19.63 21.56
N GLU A 166 -12.73 -19.14 21.03
CA GLU A 166 -14.04 -19.81 21.13
C GLU A 166 -14.18 -21.03 20.20
N GLY A 167 -13.41 -21.12 19.11
CA GLY A 167 -13.37 -22.28 18.21
C GLY A 167 -12.45 -23.43 18.66
N GLY A 168 -11.74 -23.26 19.79
CA GLY A 168 -10.81 -24.23 20.37
C GLY A 168 -11.36 -24.95 21.60
N GLY A 169 -12.64 -25.31 21.61
CA GLY A 169 -13.20 -26.20 22.62
C GLY A 169 -12.56 -27.61 22.54
N PRO A 170 -12.41 -28.33 23.66
CA PRO A 170 -11.72 -29.60 23.68
C PRO A 170 -12.45 -30.62 22.80
N ASN A 171 -11.70 -31.31 21.93
CA ASN A 171 -12.14 -32.56 21.33
C ASN A 171 -12.33 -33.59 22.46
N ASP A 172 -13.53 -33.67 23.01
CA ASP A 172 -14.03 -34.86 23.69
C ASP A 172 -14.37 -35.92 22.62
N ASP A 173 -13.34 -36.43 21.96
CA ASP A 173 -13.39 -37.71 21.24
C ASP A 173 -12.31 -38.62 21.83
N LEU A 174 -12.46 -38.88 23.13
CA LEU A 174 -11.90 -40.04 23.80
C LEU A 174 -13.04 -41.05 24.02
N ASN A 175 -13.18 -41.99 23.08
CA ASN A 175 -13.34 -43.40 23.46
C ASN A 175 -13.16 -44.32 22.24
N PRO A 176 -12.11 -45.15 22.23
CA PRO A 176 -12.15 -46.45 21.59
C PRO A 176 -12.50 -47.50 22.64
N LEU A 177 -13.73 -48.02 22.62
CA LEU A 177 -14.09 -49.35 23.11
C LEU A 177 -15.37 -49.82 22.40
#